data_AF-A0A0C9Q4B9-F1
#
_entry.id   AF-A0A0C9Q4B9-F1
#
_cell.length_a   1.000
_cell.length_b   1.000
_cell.length_c   1.000
_cell.angle_alpha   90.00
_cell.angle_beta   90.00
_cell.angle_gamma   90.00
#
_symmetry.space_group_name_H-M   'P 1'
#
loop_
_entity.id
_entity.type
_entity.pdbx_description
1 polymer ?
#
loop_
_entity_poly.entity_id
_entity_poly.type
_entity_poly.pdbx_seq_one_letter_code
_entity_poly.pdbx_strand_id
1 'polypeptide(L)'
;LTAMVKAYVDFKKDYSFALEALDTLEHEFEYWMNNHTVQAKGYDVAIYTDASTGPRPESYREDIKTSEDFRTDEDKEQIYTELKAGAESGMDFSSRWFVDENGTNDGGLKNLKTRSIVPVDLNALLYMNAKIIAEFHDKAGNTAKSAEYEAKAARILEAIQAVHWNEEAGVWLDYDMINQKPRNYFVPTNLSPLYTGAFNKSDSERISASVLKYIDDLKLDSYPGGVPNTLAHTGEQWDFPNVWPPMQYILIRGLENLGTPEAKKLSERWGHRWVKSNFEAYKQTQTMFEKYDALRFGGHGGGGEYDVQKGFGWSNGVIIEFLTKYGGDLSLSNSAVSTVSKNTVFSLTVALLISVFGTMLGRSLW
;
A
#
# COMPACT_ATOMS: atom_id res chain seq x y z
N LEU A 1 -4.70 1.25 -12.82
CA LEU A 1 -4.51 0.11 -13.77
C LEU A 1 -3.04 -0.17 -14.13
N THR A 2 -2.23 0.85 -14.41
CA THR A 2 -0.88 0.74 -15.00
C THR A 2 0.07 -0.27 -14.34
N ALA A 3 0.16 -0.29 -13.00
CA ALA A 3 1.01 -1.25 -12.29
C ALA A 3 0.59 -2.71 -12.48
N MET A 4 -0.71 -2.99 -12.67
CA MET A 4 -1.21 -4.34 -12.94
C MET A 4 -0.76 -4.84 -14.31
N VAL A 5 -0.85 -3.98 -15.33
CA VAL A 5 -0.34 -4.28 -16.68
C VAL A 5 1.16 -4.53 -16.62
N LYS A 6 1.92 -3.67 -15.91
CA LYS A 6 3.36 -3.87 -15.71
C LYS A 6 3.70 -5.20 -15.06
N ALA A 7 3.00 -5.59 -13.99
CA ALA A 7 3.21 -6.87 -13.33
C ALA A 7 2.97 -8.05 -14.27
N TYR A 8 1.89 -8.02 -15.07
CA TYR A 8 1.62 -9.06 -16.07
C TYR A 8 2.72 -9.13 -17.15
N VAL A 9 3.10 -7.98 -17.72
CA VAL A 9 4.12 -7.87 -18.77
C VAL A 9 5.48 -8.34 -18.24
N ASP A 10 5.85 -7.97 -17.02
CA ASP A 10 7.12 -8.39 -16.41
C ASP A 10 7.16 -9.89 -16.17
N PHE A 11 6.03 -10.51 -15.81
CA PHE A 11 5.94 -11.95 -15.59
C PHE A 11 5.92 -12.74 -16.91
N LYS A 12 5.08 -12.33 -17.88
CA LYS A 12 4.87 -13.04 -19.14
C LYS A 12 5.89 -12.69 -20.22
N LYS A 13 6.60 -11.56 -20.07
CA LYS A 13 7.44 -10.92 -21.09
C LYS A 13 6.66 -10.59 -22.38
N ASP A 14 5.37 -10.34 -22.23
CA ASP A 14 4.44 -10.02 -23.31
C ASP A 14 4.35 -8.50 -23.51
N TYR A 15 5.33 -7.95 -24.24
CA TYR A 15 5.36 -6.51 -24.52
C TYR A 15 4.29 -6.07 -25.51
N SER A 16 3.78 -6.96 -26.38
CA SER A 16 2.64 -6.66 -27.25
C SER A 16 1.41 -6.23 -26.44
N PHE A 17 1.10 -6.95 -25.36
CA PHE A 17 0.01 -6.58 -24.46
C PHE A 17 0.20 -5.18 -23.85
N ALA A 18 1.44 -4.81 -23.52
CA ALA A 18 1.74 -3.46 -23.02
C ALA A 18 1.41 -2.38 -24.05
N LEU A 19 1.75 -2.62 -25.33
CA LEU A 19 1.53 -1.66 -26.41
C LEU A 19 0.03 -1.52 -26.73
N GLU A 20 -0.71 -2.61 -26.75
CA GLU A 20 -2.17 -2.60 -26.95
C GLU A 20 -2.90 -1.88 -25.81
N ALA A 21 -2.34 -1.90 -24.60
CA ALA A 21 -2.91 -1.23 -23.45
C ALA A 21 -2.61 0.28 -23.39
N LEU A 22 -1.62 0.80 -24.15
CA LEU A 22 -1.12 2.18 -24.01
C LEU A 22 -2.24 3.22 -24.01
N ASP A 23 -3.15 3.19 -24.99
CA ASP A 23 -4.25 4.15 -25.08
C ASP A 23 -5.13 4.14 -23.82
N THR A 24 -5.37 2.96 -23.23
CA THR A 24 -6.16 2.83 -21.99
C THR A 24 -5.39 3.36 -20.78
N LEU A 25 -4.08 3.10 -20.71
CA LEU A 25 -3.22 3.57 -19.62
C LEU A 25 -3.07 5.10 -19.65
N GLU A 26 -2.89 5.68 -20.84
CA GLU A 26 -2.88 7.12 -21.03
C GLU A 26 -4.24 7.72 -20.63
N HIS A 27 -5.34 7.12 -21.08
CA HIS A 27 -6.68 7.61 -20.77
C HIS A 27 -6.96 7.64 -19.25
N GLU A 28 -6.63 6.56 -18.52
CA GLU A 28 -6.76 6.54 -17.05
C GLU A 28 -5.86 7.60 -16.40
N PHE A 29 -4.59 7.70 -16.82
CA PHE A 29 -3.67 8.69 -16.25
C PHE A 29 -4.17 10.13 -16.46
N GLU A 30 -4.59 10.47 -17.68
CA GLU A 30 -5.12 11.80 -18.00
C GLU A 30 -6.46 12.06 -17.32
N TYR A 31 -7.29 11.05 -17.05
CA TYR A 31 -8.49 11.23 -16.24
C TYR A 31 -8.13 11.75 -14.84
N TRP A 32 -7.15 11.14 -14.16
CA TRP A 32 -6.68 11.63 -12.87
C TRP A 32 -6.13 13.06 -12.96
N MET A 33 -5.25 13.32 -13.93
CA MET A 33 -4.64 14.65 -14.07
C MET A 33 -5.66 15.74 -14.39
N ASN A 34 -6.73 15.45 -15.13
CA ASN A 34 -7.73 16.44 -15.52
C ASN A 34 -8.84 16.67 -14.49
N ASN A 35 -9.17 15.66 -13.66
CA ASN A 35 -10.33 15.74 -12.77
C ASN A 35 -9.97 15.83 -11.28
N HIS A 36 -8.74 15.47 -10.90
CA HIS A 36 -8.31 15.39 -9.50
C HIS A 36 -7.22 16.40 -9.12
N THR A 37 -6.68 17.15 -10.09
CA THR A 37 -5.59 18.09 -9.85
C THR A 37 -6.08 19.36 -9.15
N VAL A 38 -5.38 19.74 -8.08
CA VAL A 38 -5.52 20.99 -7.32
C VAL A 38 -4.14 21.62 -7.10
N GLN A 39 -4.13 22.81 -6.51
CA GLN A 39 -2.91 23.56 -6.21
C GLN A 39 -2.57 23.49 -4.71
N ALA A 40 -1.36 23.03 -4.37
CA ALA A 40 -0.81 23.08 -3.02
C ALA A 40 0.64 23.54 -3.03
N LYS A 41 0.97 24.55 -2.21
CA LYS A 41 2.32 25.16 -2.15
C LYS A 41 2.89 25.60 -3.51
N GLY A 42 2.04 25.93 -4.47
CA GLY A 42 2.42 26.34 -5.83
C GLY A 42 2.70 25.19 -6.80
N TYR A 43 2.34 23.96 -6.44
CA TYR A 43 2.49 22.77 -7.26
C TYR A 43 1.13 22.16 -7.60
N ASP A 44 1.03 21.61 -8.82
CA ASP A 44 -0.07 20.73 -9.21
C ASP A 44 0.06 19.39 -8.48
N VAL A 45 -0.98 19.01 -7.75
CA VAL A 45 -1.07 17.75 -6.99
C VAL A 45 -2.48 17.17 -7.11
N ALA A 46 -2.62 15.86 -7.00
CA ALA A 46 -3.92 15.19 -7.07
C ALA A 46 -4.55 14.96 -5.69
N ILE A 47 -5.87 14.97 -5.62
CA ILE A 47 -6.70 14.61 -4.45
C ILE A 47 -7.73 13.54 -4.80
N TYR A 48 -8.25 12.82 -3.80
CA TYR A 48 -9.46 12.01 -3.99
C TYR A 48 -10.69 12.91 -3.94
N THR A 49 -11.61 12.73 -4.89
CA THR A 49 -12.85 13.51 -4.98
C THR A 49 -13.88 12.80 -5.84
N ASP A 50 -15.15 12.99 -5.54
CA ASP A 50 -16.26 12.54 -6.37
C ASP A 50 -17.21 13.72 -6.63
N ALA A 51 -17.82 13.79 -7.81
CA ALA A 51 -18.70 14.89 -8.21
C ALA A 51 -20.18 14.49 -8.28
N SER A 52 -20.52 13.24 -7.94
CA SER A 52 -21.90 12.77 -7.94
C SER A 52 -22.70 13.44 -6.82
N THR A 53 -24.03 13.44 -6.93
CA THR A 53 -24.92 14.03 -5.93
C THR A 53 -25.56 12.97 -5.03
N GLY A 54 -25.79 13.29 -3.76
CA GLY A 54 -26.49 12.45 -2.80
C GLY A 54 -25.63 11.35 -2.17
N PRO A 55 -26.23 10.54 -1.27
CA PRO A 55 -25.54 9.47 -0.55
C PRO A 55 -25.15 8.32 -1.48
N ARG A 56 -24.13 7.57 -1.05
CA ARG A 56 -23.68 6.34 -1.71
C ARG A 56 -24.82 5.31 -1.78
N PRO A 57 -25.20 4.80 -2.97
CA PRO A 57 -26.28 3.82 -3.09
C PRO A 57 -26.07 2.53 -2.27
N GLU A 58 -24.82 2.08 -2.16
CA GLU A 58 -24.41 0.87 -1.45
C GLU A 58 -24.38 1.01 0.08
N SER A 59 -24.26 2.25 0.58
CA SER A 59 -24.25 2.61 2.01
C SER A 59 -25.29 3.69 2.32
N TYR A 60 -26.43 3.66 1.64
CA TYR A 60 -27.41 4.77 1.65
C TYR A 60 -27.88 5.12 3.07
N ARG A 61 -28.21 4.10 3.88
CA ARG A 61 -28.71 4.31 5.24
C ARG A 61 -27.65 4.94 6.14
N GLU A 62 -26.41 4.48 6.03
CA GLU A 62 -25.25 4.92 6.79
C GLU A 62 -24.91 6.38 6.48
N ASP A 63 -24.91 6.75 5.19
CA ASP A 63 -24.65 8.11 4.73
C ASP A 63 -25.76 9.07 5.20
N ILE A 64 -27.04 8.69 5.02
CA ILE A 64 -28.18 9.48 5.53
C ILE A 64 -28.02 9.71 7.03
N LYS A 65 -27.73 8.65 7.81
CA LYS A 65 -27.55 8.74 9.26
C LYS A 65 -26.39 9.66 9.65
N THR A 66 -25.26 9.58 8.93
CA THR A 66 -24.11 10.46 9.16
C THR A 66 -24.46 11.93 8.94
N SER A 67 -25.35 12.19 7.97
CA SER A 67 -25.81 13.53 7.61
C SER A 67 -26.95 14.10 8.50
N GLU A 68 -27.55 13.30 9.39
CA GLU A 68 -28.80 13.65 10.11
C GLU A 68 -28.71 14.97 10.90
N ASP A 69 -27.54 15.26 11.47
CA ASP A 69 -27.33 16.44 12.31
C ASP A 69 -27.02 17.72 11.51
N PHE A 70 -26.81 17.62 10.20
CA PHE A 70 -26.61 18.79 9.35
C PHE A 70 -27.95 19.44 9.00
N ARG A 71 -28.02 20.77 9.13
CA ARG A 71 -29.28 21.52 9.05
C ARG A 71 -29.69 21.87 7.63
N THR A 72 -28.73 22.06 6.73
CA THR A 72 -28.98 22.49 5.36
C THR A 72 -28.73 21.33 4.40
N ASP A 73 -29.45 21.32 3.28
CA ASP A 73 -29.23 20.32 2.23
C ASP A 73 -27.84 20.48 1.59
N GLU A 74 -27.30 21.70 1.58
CA GLU A 74 -25.94 21.97 1.12
C GLU A 74 -24.90 21.31 2.02
N ASP A 75 -25.01 21.47 3.35
CA ASP A 75 -24.08 20.83 4.29
C ASP A 75 -24.17 19.29 4.21
N LYS A 76 -25.37 18.75 4.01
CA LYS A 76 -25.58 17.31 3.79
C LYS A 76 -24.91 16.83 2.51
N GLU A 77 -25.04 17.59 1.43
CA GLU A 77 -24.39 17.25 0.17
C GLU A 77 -22.87 17.28 0.30
N GLN A 78 -22.31 18.29 0.99
CA GLN A 78 -20.87 18.36 1.25
C GLN A 78 -20.36 17.12 1.99
N ILE A 79 -21.04 16.66 3.04
CA ILE A 79 -20.60 15.46 3.76
C ILE A 79 -20.73 14.19 2.91
N TYR A 80 -21.76 14.06 2.06
CA TYR A 80 -21.84 12.94 1.11
C TYR A 80 -20.65 12.95 0.15
N THR A 81 -20.23 14.11 -0.33
CA THR A 81 -19.05 14.21 -1.19
C THR A 81 -17.78 13.76 -0.46
N GLU A 82 -17.59 14.12 0.81
CA GLU A 82 -16.43 13.68 1.59
C GLU A 82 -16.43 12.17 1.85
N LEU A 83 -17.60 11.57 2.09
CA LEU A 83 -17.77 10.12 2.25
C LEU A 83 -17.39 9.37 0.96
N LYS A 84 -17.83 9.87 -0.20
CA LYS A 84 -17.48 9.30 -1.52
C LYS A 84 -16.00 9.44 -1.84
N ALA A 85 -15.40 10.59 -1.56
CA ALA A 85 -13.96 10.76 -1.68
C ALA A 85 -13.18 9.82 -0.75
N GLY A 86 -13.69 9.60 0.47
CA GLY A 86 -13.15 8.60 1.41
C GLY A 86 -13.17 7.18 0.81
N ALA A 87 -14.27 6.80 0.18
CA ALA A 87 -14.39 5.52 -0.53
C ALA A 87 -13.46 5.43 -1.76
N GLU A 88 -13.34 6.48 -2.56
CA GLU A 88 -12.41 6.53 -3.71
C GLU A 88 -10.95 6.32 -3.28
N SER A 89 -10.57 6.83 -2.11
CA SER A 89 -9.23 6.63 -1.54
C SER A 89 -8.91 5.17 -1.20
N GLY A 90 -9.95 4.33 -1.06
CA GLY A 90 -9.86 2.98 -0.55
C GLY A 90 -9.64 2.89 0.97
N MET A 91 -9.71 4.00 1.70
CA MET A 91 -9.59 4.07 3.17
C MET A 91 -10.86 4.63 3.83
N ASP A 92 -12.01 4.02 3.58
CA ASP A 92 -13.32 4.34 4.13
C ASP A 92 -13.63 3.52 5.41
N PHE A 93 -13.54 4.06 6.62
CA PHE A 93 -13.02 5.38 6.96
C PHE A 93 -11.82 5.30 7.89
N SER A 94 -11.14 6.43 8.02
CA SER A 94 -9.90 6.59 8.78
C SER A 94 -9.79 8.01 9.31
N SER A 95 -9.22 8.15 10.51
CA SER A 95 -8.74 9.40 11.08
C SER A 95 -7.81 10.17 10.15
N ARG A 96 -7.12 9.47 9.23
CA ARG A 96 -6.32 10.09 8.16
C ARG A 96 -7.05 11.27 7.51
N TRP A 97 -8.35 11.11 7.26
CA TRP A 97 -9.21 12.05 6.56
C TRP A 97 -9.93 13.06 7.45
N PHE A 98 -9.76 12.99 8.78
CA PHE A 98 -10.44 13.90 9.69
C PHE A 98 -9.70 15.22 9.83
N VAL A 99 -10.44 16.32 9.78
CA VAL A 99 -9.95 17.65 10.13
C VAL A 99 -10.96 18.26 11.09
N ASP A 100 -10.63 18.28 12.37
CA ASP A 100 -11.44 18.97 13.38
C ASP A 100 -11.21 20.50 13.34
N GLU A 101 -11.88 21.23 14.23
CA GLU A 101 -11.77 22.68 14.34
C GLU A 101 -10.35 23.18 14.70
N ASN A 102 -9.53 22.32 15.32
CA ASN A 102 -8.13 22.60 15.66
C ASN A 102 -7.16 22.17 14.53
N GLY A 103 -7.70 21.64 13.42
CA GLY A 103 -6.93 21.10 12.31
C GLY A 103 -6.19 19.81 12.68
N THR A 104 -6.72 19.01 13.60
CA THR A 104 -6.17 17.72 14.01
C THR A 104 -6.88 16.57 13.30
N ASN A 105 -6.43 15.32 13.53
CA ASN A 105 -7.11 14.11 13.05
C ASN A 105 -8.10 13.52 14.07
N ASP A 106 -8.46 14.27 15.10
CA ASP A 106 -9.48 13.88 16.07
C ASP A 106 -10.90 14.00 15.49
N GLY A 107 -11.86 13.36 16.15
CA GLY A 107 -13.27 13.40 15.78
C GLY A 107 -13.78 12.10 15.16
N GLY A 108 -14.70 12.23 14.20
CA GLY A 108 -15.34 11.08 13.54
C GLY A 108 -15.77 11.42 12.11
N LEU A 109 -16.68 10.62 11.53
CA LEU A 109 -17.10 10.76 10.13
C LEU A 109 -17.55 12.17 9.73
N LYS A 110 -18.16 12.94 10.63
CA LYS A 110 -18.56 14.34 10.36
C LYS A 110 -17.39 15.30 10.15
N ASN A 111 -16.19 14.90 10.57
CA ASN A 111 -14.96 15.64 10.40
C ASN A 111 -14.21 15.26 9.12
N LEU A 112 -14.74 14.37 8.28
CA LEU A 112 -14.14 14.05 6.98
C LEU A 112 -13.93 15.33 6.15
N LYS A 113 -12.70 15.51 5.67
CA LYS A 113 -12.26 16.55 4.72
C LYS A 113 -11.33 15.94 3.68
N THR A 114 -11.64 14.76 3.18
CA THR A 114 -10.85 13.99 2.23
C THR A 114 -10.44 14.83 1.02
N ARG A 115 -11.37 15.62 0.45
CA ARG A 115 -11.08 16.50 -0.71
C ARG A 115 -10.15 17.67 -0.39
N SER A 116 -9.95 17.97 0.89
CA SER A 116 -9.07 19.04 1.34
C SER A 116 -7.70 18.55 1.78
N ILE A 117 -7.44 17.25 1.65
CA ILE A 117 -6.17 16.62 2.01
C ILE A 117 -5.50 16.15 0.74
N VAL A 118 -4.28 16.63 0.47
CA VAL A 118 -3.43 16.11 -0.59
C VAL A 118 -2.78 14.82 -0.10
N PRO A 119 -3.13 13.65 -0.66
CA PRO A 119 -2.67 12.38 -0.16
C PRO A 119 -1.38 11.94 -0.88
N VAL A 120 -0.38 11.55 -0.10
CA VAL A 120 0.96 11.22 -0.63
C VAL A 120 0.95 9.98 -1.53
N ASP A 121 0.13 8.99 -1.21
CA ASP A 121 -0.01 7.75 -1.98
C ASP A 121 -0.54 7.99 -3.38
N LEU A 122 -1.61 8.76 -3.56
CA LEU A 122 -2.16 9.05 -4.88
C LEU A 122 -1.10 9.67 -5.79
N ASN A 123 -0.40 10.69 -5.30
CA ASN A 123 0.63 11.39 -6.05
C ASN A 123 1.82 10.46 -6.36
N ALA A 124 2.24 9.62 -5.41
CA ALA A 124 3.27 8.61 -5.62
C ALA A 124 2.87 7.54 -6.66
N LEU A 125 1.60 7.11 -6.66
CA LEU A 125 1.07 6.17 -7.65
C LEU A 125 1.02 6.81 -9.05
N LEU A 126 0.65 8.08 -9.17
CA LEU A 126 0.67 8.80 -10.45
C LEU A 126 2.10 8.94 -10.99
N TYR A 127 3.09 9.20 -10.14
CA TYR A 127 4.50 9.16 -10.53
C TYR A 127 4.87 7.80 -11.15
N MET A 128 4.57 6.70 -10.44
CA MET A 128 4.87 5.35 -10.93
C MET A 128 4.14 5.06 -12.25
N ASN A 129 2.89 5.47 -12.39
CA ASN A 129 2.11 5.29 -13.62
C ASN A 129 2.77 6.02 -14.79
N ALA A 130 3.16 7.29 -14.62
CA ALA A 130 3.85 8.04 -15.66
C ALA A 130 5.17 7.38 -16.07
N LYS A 131 5.97 6.88 -15.11
CA LYS A 131 7.21 6.15 -15.39
C LYS A 131 7.00 4.87 -16.19
N ILE A 132 5.97 4.09 -15.86
CA ILE A 132 5.64 2.85 -16.58
C ILE A 132 5.12 3.16 -17.99
N ILE A 133 4.27 4.17 -18.15
CA ILE A 133 3.76 4.58 -19.47
C ILE A 133 4.93 5.07 -20.35
N ALA A 134 5.86 5.84 -19.78
CA ALA A 134 7.07 6.25 -20.48
C ALA A 134 7.93 5.06 -20.94
N GLU A 135 8.10 4.05 -20.10
CA GLU A 135 8.80 2.81 -20.43
C GLU A 135 8.12 2.07 -21.59
N PHE A 136 6.79 1.95 -21.56
CA PHE A 136 6.06 1.26 -22.63
C PHE A 136 6.10 2.02 -23.96
N HIS A 137 6.06 3.36 -23.95
CA HIS A 137 6.28 4.16 -25.15
C HIS A 137 7.70 4.03 -25.71
N ASP A 138 8.71 3.98 -24.85
CA ASP A 138 10.09 3.70 -25.28
C ASP A 138 10.19 2.33 -25.97
N LYS A 139 9.55 1.30 -25.39
CA LYS A 139 9.45 -0.03 -26.03
C LYS A 139 8.68 -0.02 -27.34
N ALA A 140 7.73 0.89 -27.51
CA ALA A 140 7.01 1.10 -28.78
C ALA A 140 7.84 1.84 -29.85
N GLY A 141 9.00 2.39 -29.48
CA GLY A 141 9.79 3.28 -30.32
C GLY A 141 9.24 4.71 -30.39
N ASN A 142 8.25 5.07 -29.56
CA ASN A 142 7.67 6.40 -29.50
C ASN A 142 8.43 7.28 -28.48
N THR A 143 9.62 7.72 -28.88
CA THR A 143 10.52 8.50 -28.01
C THR A 143 9.92 9.84 -27.59
N ALA A 144 9.07 10.45 -28.42
CA ALA A 144 8.40 11.71 -28.09
C ALA A 144 7.42 11.54 -26.92
N LYS A 145 6.55 10.52 -26.98
CA LYS A 145 5.62 10.21 -25.87
C LYS A 145 6.36 9.72 -24.63
N SER A 146 7.41 8.91 -24.80
CA SER A 146 8.25 8.51 -23.67
C SER A 146 8.81 9.74 -22.93
N ALA A 147 9.40 10.69 -23.65
CA ALA A 147 9.91 11.95 -23.08
C ALA A 147 8.80 12.81 -22.44
N GLU A 148 7.60 12.85 -23.02
CA GLU A 148 6.44 13.55 -22.46
C GLU A 148 6.07 13.01 -21.07
N TYR A 149 5.95 11.68 -20.94
CA TYR A 149 5.59 11.03 -19.67
C TYR A 149 6.75 11.05 -18.67
N GLU A 150 8.00 11.01 -19.11
CA GLU A 150 9.15 11.29 -18.24
C GLU A 150 9.10 12.70 -17.65
N ALA A 151 8.75 13.71 -18.46
CA ALA A 151 8.59 15.08 -17.97
C ALA A 151 7.40 15.22 -17.01
N LYS A 152 6.30 14.50 -17.24
CA LYS A 152 5.18 14.40 -16.29
C LYS A 152 5.63 13.78 -14.97
N ALA A 153 6.33 12.65 -15.01
CA ALA A 153 6.87 12.00 -13.82
C ALA A 153 7.83 12.92 -13.05
N ALA A 154 8.73 13.64 -13.74
CA ALA A 154 9.66 14.57 -13.10
C ALA A 154 8.93 15.70 -12.34
N ARG A 155 7.87 16.29 -12.94
CA ARG A 155 7.05 17.32 -12.27
C ARG A 155 6.31 16.77 -11.05
N ILE A 156 5.74 15.57 -11.16
CA ILE A 156 5.06 14.93 -10.02
C ILE A 156 6.07 14.64 -8.90
N LEU A 157 7.28 14.16 -9.22
CA LEU A 157 8.33 13.92 -8.23
C LEU A 157 8.75 15.21 -7.51
N GLU A 158 8.89 16.31 -8.25
CA GLU A 158 9.16 17.63 -7.67
C GLU A 158 8.04 18.06 -6.71
N ALA A 159 6.78 17.93 -7.12
CA ALA A 159 5.62 18.23 -6.28
C ALA A 159 5.57 17.34 -5.03
N ILE A 160 5.83 16.04 -5.14
CA ILE A 160 5.90 15.13 -4.00
C ILE A 160 6.94 15.61 -2.99
N GLN A 161 8.11 16.03 -3.48
CA GLN A 161 9.18 16.47 -2.59
C GLN A 161 8.90 17.84 -1.96
N ALA A 162 8.24 18.74 -2.68
CA ALA A 162 7.90 20.06 -2.15
C ALA A 162 6.70 20.05 -1.18
N VAL A 163 5.70 19.21 -1.44
CA VAL A 163 4.44 19.17 -0.69
C VAL A 163 4.48 18.19 0.46
N HIS A 164 5.02 16.98 0.24
CA HIS A 164 4.88 15.88 1.20
C HIS A 164 6.11 15.64 2.06
N TRP A 165 7.33 15.80 1.55
CA TRP A 165 8.52 15.52 2.35
C TRP A 165 8.63 16.49 3.54
N ASN A 166 8.75 15.93 4.74
CA ASN A 166 8.91 16.68 5.96
C ASN A 166 10.26 16.34 6.61
N GLU A 167 11.17 17.31 6.65
CA GLU A 167 12.53 17.11 7.19
C GLU A 167 12.55 16.77 8.69
N GLU A 168 11.58 17.26 9.47
CA GLU A 168 11.53 17.01 10.92
C GLU A 168 11.02 15.59 11.23
N ALA A 169 9.95 15.17 10.55
CA ALA A 169 9.41 13.81 10.68
C ALA A 169 10.29 12.77 9.96
N GLY A 170 11.05 13.17 8.94
CA GLY A 170 11.93 12.28 8.18
C GLY A 170 11.19 11.35 7.21
N VAL A 171 9.97 11.72 6.81
CA VAL A 171 9.07 10.96 5.93
C VAL A 171 8.19 11.89 5.10
N TRP A 172 7.41 11.31 4.18
CA TRP A 172 6.40 12.05 3.43
C TRP A 172 5.05 12.02 4.14
N LEU A 173 4.45 13.19 4.34
CA LEU A 173 3.18 13.37 5.04
C LEU A 173 2.10 13.86 4.06
N ASP A 174 0.85 13.48 4.32
CA ASP A 174 -0.28 14.14 3.64
C ASP A 174 -0.29 15.64 3.97
N TYR A 175 -0.88 16.46 3.10
CA TYR A 175 -0.92 17.91 3.29
C TYR A 175 -2.36 18.40 3.46
N ASP A 176 -2.62 19.11 4.56
CA ASP A 176 -3.91 19.73 4.83
C ASP A 176 -3.97 21.10 4.13
N MET A 177 -4.86 21.23 3.14
CA MET A 177 -5.02 22.48 2.39
C MET A 177 -5.84 23.54 3.14
N ILE A 178 -6.70 23.14 4.09
CA ILE A 178 -7.50 24.07 4.91
C ILE A 178 -6.57 24.80 5.88
N ASN A 179 -5.75 24.03 6.61
CA ASN A 179 -4.85 24.54 7.64
C ASN A 179 -3.44 24.84 7.12
N GLN A 180 -3.19 24.58 5.84
CA GLN A 180 -1.92 24.79 5.14
C GLN A 180 -0.71 24.20 5.88
N LYS A 181 -0.85 22.96 6.35
CA LYS A 181 0.16 22.30 7.19
C LYS A 181 0.34 20.82 6.83
N PRO A 182 1.53 20.25 7.04
CA PRO A 182 1.71 18.81 6.95
C PRO A 182 0.87 18.11 8.03
N ARG A 183 0.27 16.98 7.67
CA ARG A 183 -0.47 16.11 8.59
C ARG A 183 0.50 15.11 9.21
N ASN A 184 1.11 15.50 10.33
CA ASN A 184 2.10 14.68 11.04
C ASN A 184 1.46 13.56 11.87
N TYR A 185 0.71 12.70 11.19
CA TYR A 185 0.09 11.51 11.74
C TYR A 185 0.55 10.30 10.95
N PHE A 186 0.86 9.21 11.66
CA PHE A 186 1.29 8.00 11.00
C PHE A 186 0.14 7.35 10.21
N VAL A 187 0.44 7.08 8.94
CA VAL A 187 -0.28 6.13 8.09
C VAL A 187 0.77 5.40 7.22
N PRO A 188 0.64 4.08 6.95
CA PRO A 188 1.59 3.33 6.14
C PRO A 188 1.94 3.98 4.79
N THR A 189 1.00 4.72 4.21
CA THR A 189 1.15 5.41 2.93
C THR A 189 2.11 6.58 2.97
N ASN A 190 2.53 7.06 4.16
CA ASN A 190 3.67 7.97 4.31
C ASN A 190 4.94 7.44 3.61
N LEU A 191 5.04 6.12 3.45
CA LEU A 191 6.17 5.45 2.81
C LEU A 191 5.87 4.96 1.37
N SER A 192 4.70 5.29 0.81
CA SER A 192 4.36 4.99 -0.60
C SER A 192 5.37 5.51 -1.62
N PRO A 193 6.05 6.67 -1.42
CA PRO A 193 7.13 7.09 -2.29
C PRO A 193 8.26 6.06 -2.41
N LEU A 194 8.57 5.32 -1.33
CA LEU A 194 9.58 4.27 -1.37
C LEU A 194 9.13 3.08 -2.23
N TYR A 195 7.87 2.67 -2.10
CA TYR A 195 7.29 1.56 -2.88
C TYR A 195 7.27 1.89 -4.39
N THR A 196 6.84 3.10 -4.73
CA THR A 196 6.69 3.59 -6.11
C THR A 196 7.99 4.07 -6.74
N GLY A 197 9.05 4.22 -5.94
CA GLY A 197 10.33 4.79 -6.37
C GLY A 197 10.28 6.30 -6.60
N ALA A 198 9.27 6.99 -6.05
CA ALA A 198 9.09 8.44 -6.12
C ALA A 198 9.95 9.19 -5.07
N PHE A 199 11.25 8.87 -5.01
CA PHE A 199 12.20 9.52 -4.11
C PHE A 199 13.57 9.61 -4.76
N ASN A 200 14.42 10.50 -4.23
CA ASN A 200 15.78 10.64 -4.72
C ASN A 200 16.66 9.45 -4.31
N LYS A 201 16.81 8.46 -5.20
CA LYS A 201 17.65 7.28 -4.98
C LYS A 201 19.14 7.59 -4.75
N SER A 202 19.64 8.75 -5.19
CA SER A 202 21.02 9.14 -4.89
C SER A 202 21.24 9.54 -3.43
N ASP A 203 20.14 9.79 -2.70
CA ASP A 203 20.12 10.20 -1.29
C ASP A 203 19.55 9.09 -0.38
N SER A 204 19.53 7.85 -0.86
CA SER A 204 18.94 6.69 -0.16
C SER A 204 19.49 6.49 1.25
N GLU A 205 20.76 6.77 1.51
CA GLU A 205 21.36 6.61 2.85
C GLU A 205 20.74 7.58 3.87
N ARG A 206 20.60 8.86 3.51
CA ARG A 206 19.98 9.88 4.39
C ARG A 206 18.49 9.62 4.57
N ILE A 207 17.78 9.31 3.48
CA ILE A 207 16.35 8.99 3.50
C ILE A 207 16.13 7.75 4.37
N SER A 208 16.93 6.70 4.19
CA SER A 208 16.84 5.46 4.99
C SER A 208 17.05 5.74 6.47
N ALA A 209 18.09 6.48 6.85
CA ALA A 209 18.33 6.86 8.24
C ALA A 209 17.14 7.61 8.86
N SER A 210 16.53 8.52 8.11
CA SER A 210 15.38 9.32 8.56
C SER A 210 14.12 8.46 8.72
N VAL A 211 13.81 7.63 7.73
CA VAL A 211 12.66 6.70 7.74
C VAL A 211 12.79 5.67 8.86
N LEU A 212 13.97 5.08 9.05
CA LEU A 212 14.20 4.10 10.11
C LEU A 212 14.09 4.73 11.49
N LYS A 213 14.55 5.98 11.66
CA LYS A 213 14.33 6.74 12.89
C LYS A 213 12.84 6.99 13.14
N TYR A 214 12.08 7.42 12.14
CA TYR A 214 10.63 7.61 12.25
C TYR A 214 9.90 6.34 12.69
N ILE A 215 10.26 5.20 12.10
CA ILE A 215 9.72 3.87 12.46
C ILE A 215 10.04 3.51 13.92
N ASP A 216 11.26 3.81 14.38
CA ASP A 216 11.72 3.53 15.75
C ASP A 216 11.03 4.44 16.78
N ASP A 217 10.97 5.75 16.51
CA ASP A 217 10.32 6.74 17.39
C ASP A 217 8.84 6.39 17.63
N LEU A 218 8.14 5.96 16.59
CA LEU A 218 6.75 5.51 16.64
C LEU A 218 6.57 4.06 17.12
N LYS A 219 7.67 3.34 17.33
CA LYS A 219 7.69 1.94 17.78
C LYS A 219 6.90 1.00 16.88
N LEU A 220 6.87 1.26 15.58
CA LEU A 220 6.06 0.47 14.63
C LEU A 220 6.54 -0.99 14.52
N ASP A 221 7.83 -1.25 14.80
CA ASP A 221 8.37 -2.62 14.85
C ASP A 221 7.87 -3.42 16.07
N SER A 222 7.30 -2.76 17.09
CA SER A 222 6.85 -3.43 18.33
C SER A 222 5.52 -4.19 18.19
N TYR A 223 4.74 -3.91 17.14
CA TYR A 223 3.44 -4.56 16.93
C TYR A 223 3.61 -6.00 16.44
N PRO A 224 3.15 -7.01 17.20
CA PRO A 224 3.37 -8.41 16.84
C PRO A 224 2.57 -8.86 15.62
N GLY A 225 1.38 -8.32 15.39
CA GLY A 225 0.50 -8.74 14.28
C GLY A 225 0.81 -8.08 12.93
N GLY A 226 1.65 -7.04 12.91
CA GLY A 226 1.93 -6.20 11.75
C GLY A 226 1.76 -4.73 12.10
N VAL A 227 2.16 -3.84 11.19
CA VAL A 227 2.07 -2.39 11.41
C VAL A 227 0.62 -1.93 11.24
N PRO A 228 -0.01 -1.27 12.23
CA PRO A 228 -1.40 -0.82 12.13
C PRO A 228 -1.58 0.24 11.04
N ASN A 229 -2.82 0.49 10.62
CA ASN A 229 -3.08 1.50 9.59
C ASN A 229 -2.92 2.93 10.07
N THR A 230 -3.22 3.21 11.34
CA THR A 230 -2.88 4.46 12.02
C THR A 230 -2.55 4.13 13.48
N LEU A 231 -2.27 5.17 14.28
CA LEU A 231 -2.14 5.05 15.74
C LEU A 231 -3.38 5.59 16.49
N ALA A 232 -4.44 6.00 15.76
CA ALA A 232 -5.63 6.61 16.33
C ALA A 232 -6.69 5.56 16.69
N HIS A 233 -7.32 5.69 17.86
CA HIS A 233 -8.34 4.77 18.36
C HIS A 233 -9.76 5.31 18.09
N THR A 234 -10.20 5.27 16.84
CA THR A 234 -11.49 5.84 16.42
C THR A 234 -12.64 4.82 16.40
N GLY A 235 -12.32 3.54 16.24
CA GLY A 235 -13.29 2.48 15.95
C GLY A 235 -13.55 2.28 14.44
N GLU A 236 -13.00 3.14 13.59
CA GLU A 236 -13.06 3.00 12.14
C GLU A 236 -12.15 1.87 11.63
N GLN A 237 -12.48 1.31 10.48
CA GLN A 237 -11.78 0.12 10.01
C GLN A 237 -10.36 0.36 9.49
N TRP A 238 -10.08 1.55 8.96
CA TRP A 238 -8.74 1.95 8.51
C TRP A 238 -8.00 2.74 9.60
N ASP A 239 -8.23 2.40 10.87
CA ASP A 239 -7.53 2.94 12.02
C ASP A 239 -7.01 1.83 12.96
N PHE A 240 -6.30 2.22 14.01
CA PHE A 240 -5.80 1.31 15.02
C PHE A 240 -6.93 0.47 15.66
N PRO A 241 -6.76 -0.85 15.89
CA PRO A 241 -5.54 -1.65 15.73
C PRO A 241 -5.44 -2.40 14.39
N ASN A 242 -6.25 -2.06 13.39
CA ASN A 242 -6.35 -2.87 12.17
C ASN A 242 -5.09 -2.79 11.32
N VAL A 243 -4.68 -3.95 10.80
CA VAL A 243 -3.55 -4.16 9.90
C VAL A 243 -4.07 -4.65 8.56
N TRP A 244 -3.75 -3.92 7.50
CA TRP A 244 -4.24 -4.23 6.15
C TRP A 244 -3.12 -4.83 5.28
N PRO A 245 -3.37 -6.00 4.65
CA PRO A 245 -2.41 -6.64 3.74
C PRO A 245 -1.78 -5.72 2.68
N PRO A 246 -2.53 -4.88 1.92
CA PRO A 246 -1.92 -3.99 0.94
C PRO A 246 -0.94 -2.98 1.58
N MET A 247 -1.24 -2.52 2.79
CA MET A 247 -0.36 -1.60 3.52
C MET A 247 0.92 -2.28 3.98
N GLN A 248 0.84 -3.54 4.41
CA GLN A 248 2.06 -4.31 4.74
C GLN A 248 2.92 -4.51 3.49
N TYR A 249 2.30 -4.76 2.34
CA TYR A 249 3.02 -4.88 1.07
C TYR A 249 3.78 -3.60 0.71
N ILE A 250 3.11 -2.44 0.76
CA ILE A 250 3.73 -1.13 0.50
C ILE A 250 4.91 -0.87 1.44
N LEU A 251 4.73 -1.10 2.75
CA LEU A 251 5.79 -0.88 3.74
C LEU A 251 7.00 -1.78 3.49
N ILE A 252 6.78 -3.09 3.35
CA ILE A 252 7.85 -4.08 3.21
C ILE A 252 8.61 -3.86 1.89
N ARG A 253 7.90 -3.67 0.78
CA ARG A 253 8.52 -3.41 -0.53
C ARG A 253 9.18 -2.04 -0.58
N GLY A 254 8.60 -1.02 0.05
CA GLY A 254 9.20 0.31 0.15
C GLY A 254 10.53 0.28 0.90
N LEU A 255 10.58 -0.37 2.06
CA LEU A 255 11.82 -0.56 2.82
C LEU A 255 12.89 -1.33 2.03
N GLU A 256 12.49 -2.34 1.26
CA GLU A 256 13.41 -3.05 0.37
C GLU A 256 13.99 -2.12 -0.72
N ASN A 257 13.14 -1.28 -1.31
CA ASN A 257 13.50 -0.35 -2.39
C ASN A 257 14.48 0.75 -1.95
N LEU A 258 14.61 1.05 -0.65
CA LEU A 258 15.65 1.94 -0.13
C LEU A 258 17.06 1.44 -0.45
N GLY A 259 17.25 0.12 -0.54
CA GLY A 259 18.52 -0.47 -0.95
C GLY A 259 19.59 -0.58 0.14
N THR A 260 19.47 0.15 1.24
CA THR A 260 20.41 0.12 2.38
C THR A 260 20.31 -1.19 3.18
N PRO A 261 21.42 -1.72 3.75
CA PRO A 261 21.41 -2.97 4.51
C PRO A 261 20.39 -3.02 5.66
N GLU A 262 20.26 -1.94 6.42
CA GLU A 262 19.39 -1.84 7.59
C GLU A 262 17.91 -1.90 7.20
N ALA A 263 17.51 -1.15 6.18
CA ALA A 263 16.15 -1.15 5.65
C ALA A 263 15.78 -2.51 5.03
N LYS A 264 16.69 -3.15 4.29
CA LYS A 264 16.48 -4.52 3.77
C LYS A 264 16.27 -5.53 4.88
N LYS A 265 17.08 -5.48 5.95
CA LYS A 265 16.92 -6.35 7.11
C LYS A 265 15.58 -6.12 7.81
N LEU A 266 15.13 -4.88 7.94
CA LEU A 266 13.81 -4.57 8.49
C LEU A 266 12.68 -5.10 7.60
N SER A 267 12.77 -4.86 6.29
CA SER A 267 11.85 -5.38 5.28
C SER A 267 11.69 -6.90 5.37
N GLU A 268 12.80 -7.65 5.40
CA GLU A 268 12.80 -9.11 5.55
C GLU A 268 12.15 -9.56 6.87
N ARG A 269 12.49 -8.90 7.99
CA ARG A 269 11.87 -9.22 9.30
C ARG A 269 10.37 -8.98 9.28
N TRP A 270 9.89 -7.88 8.70
CA TRP A 270 8.46 -7.58 8.58
C TRP A 270 7.75 -8.55 7.64
N GLY A 271 8.38 -8.94 6.53
CA GLY A 271 7.90 -10.01 5.65
C GLY A 271 7.74 -11.33 6.39
N HIS A 272 8.75 -11.74 7.16
CA HIS A 272 8.68 -12.95 7.98
C HIS A 272 7.59 -12.86 9.05
N ARG A 273 7.48 -11.72 9.75
CA ARG A 273 6.44 -11.49 10.77
C ARG A 273 5.05 -11.61 10.14
N TRP A 274 4.83 -10.96 8.99
CA TRP A 274 3.56 -10.99 8.29
C TRP A 274 3.14 -12.41 7.93
N VAL A 275 4.05 -13.17 7.29
CA VAL A 275 3.77 -14.55 6.88
C VAL A 275 3.45 -15.44 8.08
N LYS A 276 4.26 -15.36 9.14
CA LYS A 276 4.07 -16.18 10.35
C LYS A 276 2.79 -15.81 11.11
N SER A 277 2.45 -14.52 11.20
CA SER A 277 1.21 -14.06 11.85
C SER A 277 -0.02 -14.55 11.09
N ASN A 278 -0.05 -14.39 9.76
CA ASN A 278 -1.15 -14.91 8.93
C ASN A 278 -1.30 -16.42 9.05
N PHE A 279 -0.17 -17.16 9.06
CA PHE A 279 -0.20 -18.61 9.24
C PHE A 279 -0.76 -19.02 10.61
N GLU A 280 -0.42 -18.30 11.69
CA GLU A 280 -0.96 -18.59 13.02
C GLU A 280 -2.47 -18.32 13.09
N ALA A 281 -2.95 -17.23 12.48
CA ALA A 281 -4.39 -16.97 12.34
C ALA A 281 -5.09 -18.09 11.56
N TYR A 282 -4.52 -18.48 10.42
CA TYR A 282 -5.07 -19.55 9.59
C TYR A 282 -5.07 -20.89 10.32
N LYS A 283 -4.01 -21.24 11.05
CA LYS A 283 -3.94 -22.48 11.84
C LYS A 283 -5.07 -22.57 12.86
N GLN A 284 -5.38 -21.47 13.55
CA GLN A 284 -6.43 -21.42 14.57
C GLN A 284 -7.84 -21.41 13.99
N THR A 285 -8.04 -20.77 12.84
CA THR A 285 -9.39 -20.44 12.32
C THR A 285 -9.73 -21.12 11.00
N GLN A 286 -8.75 -21.74 10.34
CA GLN A 286 -8.82 -22.27 8.97
C GLN A 286 -9.29 -21.23 7.95
N THR A 287 -9.05 -19.95 8.23
CA THR A 287 -9.60 -18.80 7.49
C THR A 287 -8.53 -17.73 7.25
N MET A 288 -8.55 -17.13 6.06
CA MET A 288 -7.84 -15.87 5.77
C MET A 288 -8.81 -14.70 5.92
N PHE A 289 -8.38 -13.60 6.52
CA PHE A 289 -9.24 -12.44 6.80
C PHE A 289 -8.91 -11.24 5.92
N GLU A 290 -9.88 -10.36 5.73
CA GLU A 290 -9.72 -9.05 5.08
C GLU A 290 -8.63 -8.19 5.75
N LYS A 291 -8.64 -8.15 7.09
CA LYS A 291 -7.75 -7.33 7.93
C LYS A 291 -7.35 -8.09 9.20
N TYR A 292 -6.21 -7.74 9.76
CA TYR A 292 -5.56 -8.39 10.91
C TYR A 292 -5.44 -7.45 12.10
N ASP A 293 -5.04 -7.96 13.26
CA ASP A 293 -4.90 -7.18 14.50
C ASP A 293 -3.42 -6.92 14.83
N ALA A 294 -3.01 -5.65 14.92
CA ALA A 294 -1.64 -5.25 15.24
C ALA A 294 -1.19 -5.74 16.62
N LEU A 295 -2.10 -5.81 17.59
CA LEU A 295 -1.81 -6.14 18.98
C LEU A 295 -1.66 -7.64 19.23
N ARG A 296 -2.19 -8.48 18.34
CA ARG A 296 -2.22 -9.93 18.51
C ARG A 296 -1.58 -10.64 17.34
N PHE A 297 -0.49 -11.35 17.62
CA PHE A 297 0.08 -12.31 16.67
C PHE A 297 -0.95 -13.39 16.31
N GLY A 298 -1.25 -13.54 15.02
CA GLY A 298 -2.32 -14.44 14.56
C GLY A 298 -3.75 -13.97 14.86
N GLY A 299 -3.94 -12.70 15.24
CA GLY A 299 -5.26 -12.10 15.42
C GLY A 299 -5.84 -11.56 14.10
N HIS A 300 -7.17 -11.52 14.01
CA HIS A 300 -7.88 -10.84 12.92
C HIS A 300 -8.45 -9.50 13.40
N GLY A 301 -8.61 -8.55 12.48
CA GLY A 301 -9.14 -7.22 12.80
C GLY A 301 -10.68 -7.19 12.90
N GLY A 302 -11.22 -5.99 13.04
CA GLY A 302 -12.64 -5.68 13.18
C GLY A 302 -12.94 -4.19 12.99
N GLY A 303 -14.11 -3.70 13.45
CA GLY A 303 -14.48 -2.28 13.33
C GLY A 303 -14.86 -1.83 11.91
N GLY A 304 -15.33 -0.58 11.82
CA GLY A 304 -16.00 -0.01 10.64
C GLY A 304 -17.49 -0.32 10.56
N GLU A 305 -18.06 -0.13 9.36
CA GLU A 305 -19.51 -0.21 9.12
C GLU A 305 -20.04 -1.66 8.98
N TYR A 306 -19.17 -2.67 8.87
CA TYR A 306 -19.54 -4.06 8.62
C TYR A 306 -18.61 -5.10 9.29
N ASP A 307 -19.10 -6.35 9.42
CA ASP A 307 -18.35 -7.48 9.99
C ASP A 307 -17.13 -7.87 9.14
N VAL A 308 -16.05 -8.36 9.77
CA VAL A 308 -14.83 -8.76 9.05
C VAL A 308 -15.10 -9.86 8.00
N GLN A 309 -14.58 -9.64 6.78
CA GLN A 309 -14.79 -10.57 5.66
C GLN A 309 -13.72 -11.69 5.59
N LYS A 310 -14.08 -12.84 4.99
CA LYS A 310 -13.28 -14.07 4.94
C LYS A 310 -12.82 -14.42 3.51
N GLY A 311 -11.70 -15.14 3.41
CA GLY A 311 -11.09 -15.63 2.16
C GLY A 311 -10.37 -14.57 1.33
N PHE A 312 -10.19 -13.38 1.85
CA PHE A 312 -10.09 -12.13 1.10
C PHE A 312 -8.95 -12.04 0.05
N GLY A 313 -9.26 -11.48 -1.13
CA GLY A 313 -8.40 -11.49 -2.32
C GLY A 313 -7.01 -10.88 -2.11
N TRP A 314 -6.90 -9.66 -1.58
CA TRP A 314 -5.58 -9.06 -1.33
C TRP A 314 -4.77 -9.82 -0.26
N SER A 315 -5.43 -10.51 0.66
CA SER A 315 -4.75 -11.19 1.78
C SER A 315 -4.04 -12.40 1.22
N ASN A 316 -4.76 -13.13 0.36
CA ASN A 316 -4.25 -14.24 -0.41
C ASN A 316 -3.14 -13.79 -1.37
N GLY A 317 -3.32 -12.66 -2.07
CA GLY A 317 -2.30 -12.12 -2.98
C GLY A 317 -0.98 -11.80 -2.26
N VAL A 318 -1.05 -11.03 -1.17
CA VAL A 318 0.13 -10.61 -0.41
C VAL A 318 0.81 -11.79 0.29
N ILE A 319 0.04 -12.74 0.85
CA ILE A 319 0.65 -13.91 1.47
C ILE A 319 1.36 -14.80 0.45
N ILE A 320 0.80 -14.99 -0.75
CA ILE A 320 1.44 -15.77 -1.82
C ILE A 320 2.75 -15.10 -2.25
N GLU A 321 2.72 -13.80 -2.52
CA GLU A 321 3.90 -13.01 -2.92
C GLU A 321 5.04 -13.15 -1.89
N PHE A 322 4.74 -13.01 -0.60
CA PHE A 322 5.75 -13.15 0.45
C PHE A 322 6.15 -14.60 0.75
N LEU A 323 5.28 -15.58 0.56
CA LEU A 323 5.67 -16.99 0.62
C LEU A 323 6.59 -17.36 -0.55
N THR A 324 6.33 -16.85 -1.76
CA THR A 324 7.23 -17.05 -2.90
C THR A 324 8.59 -16.40 -2.65
N LYS A 325 8.61 -15.20 -2.05
CA LYS A 325 9.84 -14.46 -1.78
C LYS A 325 10.66 -15.04 -0.63
N TYR A 326 10.03 -15.35 0.50
CA TYR A 326 10.71 -15.71 1.75
C TYR A 326 10.59 -17.20 2.13
N GLY A 327 9.76 -17.99 1.43
CA GLY A 327 9.43 -19.37 1.81
C GLY A 327 10.62 -20.30 1.97
N GLY A 328 11.71 -20.08 1.21
CA GLY A 328 12.95 -20.85 1.34
C GLY A 328 13.72 -20.59 2.63
N ASP A 329 13.55 -19.42 3.24
CA ASP A 329 14.26 -18.96 4.44
C ASP A 329 13.39 -19.06 5.71
N LEU A 330 12.09 -19.31 5.56
CA LEU A 330 11.16 -19.43 6.67
C LEU A 330 11.32 -20.76 7.40
N SER A 331 11.58 -20.68 8.70
CA SER A 331 11.52 -21.82 9.63
C SER A 331 10.41 -21.61 10.68
N LEU A 332 9.76 -22.73 11.04
CA LEU A 332 8.78 -22.80 12.13
C LEU A 332 9.46 -22.77 13.52
N SER A 333 10.77 -23.04 13.59
CA SER A 333 11.55 -22.96 14.82
C SER A 333 12.03 -21.53 15.06
N ASN A 334 11.74 -20.95 16.23
CA ASN A 334 12.23 -19.63 16.64
C ASN A 334 13.74 -19.56 16.95
N SER A 335 14.55 -20.48 16.42
CA SER A 335 16.00 -20.41 16.53
C SER A 335 16.49 -19.29 15.61
N ALA A 336 16.91 -18.18 16.22
CA ALA A 336 17.75 -17.18 15.57
C ALA A 336 18.85 -17.91 14.80
N VAL A 337 18.89 -17.73 13.49
CA VAL A 337 19.89 -18.36 12.63
C VAL A 337 21.23 -17.72 13.00
N SER A 338 22.00 -18.43 13.83
CA SER A 338 23.43 -18.21 13.93
C SER A 338 24.03 -18.54 12.57
N THR A 339 24.66 -17.56 11.96
CA THR A 339 25.47 -17.69 10.75
C THR A 339 26.52 -18.78 10.94
N VAL A 340 26.24 -19.99 10.43
CA VAL A 340 27.28 -20.99 10.18
C VAL A 340 27.70 -20.85 8.73
N SER A 341 28.98 -20.58 8.52
CA SER A 341 29.57 -20.35 7.21
C SER A 341 29.30 -21.53 6.27
N LYS A 342 28.79 -21.25 5.07
CA LYS A 342 28.66 -22.26 4.01
C LYS A 342 30.05 -22.60 3.46
N ASN A 343 30.71 -23.56 4.08
CA ASN A 343 31.82 -24.30 3.48
C ASN A 343 31.53 -25.80 3.61
N THR A 344 30.66 -26.31 2.73
CA THR A 344 30.67 -27.75 2.45
C THR A 344 30.28 -28.02 1.01
N VAL A 345 31.22 -28.66 0.32
CA VAL A 345 31.16 -29.22 -1.04
C VAL A 345 29.91 -30.07 -1.22
N PHE A 346 29.15 -29.80 -2.29
CA PHE A 346 27.99 -30.59 -2.70
C PHE A 346 28.49 -31.93 -3.27
N SER A 347 28.46 -32.99 -2.46
CA SER A 347 28.60 -34.36 -2.96
C SER A 347 27.30 -34.80 -3.63
N LEU A 348 27.36 -34.92 -4.95
CA LEU A 348 26.40 -35.65 -5.80
C LEU A 348 26.35 -37.12 -5.35
N THR A 349 25.35 -37.54 -4.57
CA THR A 349 25.08 -38.98 -4.37
C THR A 349 23.69 -39.39 -3.88
N VAL A 350 22.66 -38.53 -3.92
CA VAL A 350 21.30 -38.93 -3.44
C VAL A 350 20.18 -38.77 -4.48
N ALA A 351 20.46 -38.27 -5.69
CA ALA A 351 19.44 -38.08 -6.72
C ALA A 351 19.31 -39.25 -7.75
N LEU A 352 19.64 -40.49 -7.37
CA LEU A 352 19.56 -41.64 -8.31
C LEU A 352 18.92 -42.92 -7.75
N LEU A 353 18.01 -42.82 -6.76
CA LEU A 353 17.33 -44.00 -6.20
C LEU A 353 15.80 -43.93 -6.12
N ILE A 354 15.14 -42.96 -6.79
CA ILE A 354 13.66 -42.89 -6.83
C ILE A 354 13.09 -42.97 -8.26
N SER A 355 13.89 -43.25 -9.29
CA SER A 355 13.43 -43.32 -10.70
C SER A 355 13.61 -44.68 -11.39
N VAL A 356 13.80 -45.80 -10.67
CA VAL A 356 13.91 -47.15 -11.30
C VAL A 356 13.01 -48.24 -10.68
N PHE A 357 12.27 -47.98 -9.60
CA PHE A 357 11.39 -49.00 -8.97
C PHE A 357 9.89 -48.73 -9.17
N GLY A 358 9.49 -48.32 -10.37
CA GLY A 358 8.09 -48.03 -10.71
C GLY A 358 7.64 -48.48 -12.10
N THR A 359 8.35 -49.40 -12.76
CA THR A 359 7.99 -49.88 -14.11
C THR A 359 8.18 -51.38 -14.37
N MET A 360 8.29 -52.23 -13.36
CA MET A 360 8.10 -53.68 -13.54
C MET A 360 7.60 -54.34 -12.26
N LEU A 361 6.29 -54.63 -12.20
CA LEU A 361 5.62 -55.76 -11.51
C LEU A 361 4.17 -55.38 -11.19
N GLY A 362 3.31 -55.52 -12.20
CA GLY A 362 1.86 -55.28 -12.08
C GLY A 362 1.11 -55.87 -13.27
N ARG A 363 1.59 -56.99 -13.81
CA ARG A 363 0.89 -57.86 -14.74
C ARG A 363 1.15 -59.27 -14.27
N SER A 364 0.22 -59.83 -13.49
CA SER A 364 -0.16 -61.25 -13.42
C SER A 364 -1.02 -61.51 -12.19
N LEU A 365 -2.23 -62.01 -12.44
CA LEU A 365 -3.06 -62.89 -11.59
C LEU A 365 -3.99 -62.23 -10.53
N TRP A 366 -5.28 -62.27 -10.92
CA TRP A 366 -6.55 -62.10 -10.18
C TRP A 366 -6.95 -60.70 -9.73
#